data_AF-A0A3S1R8W2-F1
#
_entry.id   AF-A0A3S1R8W2-F1
#
_cell.length_a   1.000
_cell.length_b   1.000
_cell.length_c   1.000
_cell.angle_alpha   90.00
_cell.angle_beta   90.00
_cell.angle_gamma   90.00
#
_symmetry.space_group_name_H-M   'P 1'
#
loop_
_entity.id
_entity.type
_entity.pdbx_description
1 polymer ?
#
loop_
_entity_poly.entity_id
_entity_poly.type
_entity_poly.pdbx_seq_one_letter_code
_entity_poly.pdbx_strand_id
1 'polypeptide(L)'
;MESVVVSQSTVGPDTAAPKDATLIYRQSRWTRLTHWLWAISLFFMLLSGLQIFNARPQLYIGKESGFAYNNTIFAIGAENTANGPRGYTEIFGKRFDTTGVLGWSGPAGRETSRAFPSWATIPSYYDLGTARVVHFFFAWILTTTLVVWLVASLINGHLRRDLAPRIDDLRRLPRDITDHARLKFHHRREYNTLQKIAYGGVMFVLLPLMIITGLAMSPSMNAV
;
A
#
# COMPACT_ATOMS: atom_id res chain seq x y z
N MET A 1 3.33 21.02 -50.94
CA MET A 1 2.15 21.34 -51.77
C MET A 1 1.22 20.15 -51.66
N GLU A 2 0.26 20.20 -50.74
CA GLU A 2 -0.86 19.27 -50.70
C GLU A 2 -2.11 20.10 -50.46
N SER A 3 -3.00 20.06 -51.44
CA SER A 3 -4.18 20.91 -51.59
C SER A 3 -5.33 20.38 -50.74
N VAL A 4 -5.74 21.15 -49.73
CA VAL A 4 -6.98 20.90 -49.01
C VAL A 4 -8.14 21.50 -49.82
N VAL A 5 -8.93 20.64 -50.44
CA VAL A 5 -10.20 21.01 -51.08
C VAL A 5 -11.21 21.33 -49.98
N VAL A 6 -11.57 22.60 -49.85
CA VAL A 6 -12.68 23.03 -48.99
C VAL A 6 -13.98 22.78 -49.76
N SER A 7 -14.69 21.72 -49.40
CA SER A 7 -16.08 21.54 -49.81
C SER A 7 -16.93 22.49 -48.98
N GLN A 8 -17.46 23.55 -49.61
CA GLN A 8 -18.44 24.43 -48.99
C GLN A 8 -19.78 23.70 -48.92
N SER A 9 -20.13 23.17 -47.74
CA SER A 9 -21.48 22.73 -47.41
C SER A 9 -22.23 23.83 -46.68
N THR A 10 -23.39 24.17 -47.22
CA THR A 10 -24.36 25.16 -46.79
C THR A 10 -24.82 24.96 -45.34
N VAL A 11 -24.74 26.03 -44.54
CA VAL A 11 -25.12 26.06 -43.12
C VAL A 11 -26.65 26.06 -42.98
N GLY A 12 -27.19 25.02 -42.32
CA GLY A 12 -28.50 25.05 -41.67
C GLY A 12 -28.34 25.32 -40.16
N PRO A 13 -29.27 26.02 -39.49
CA PRO A 13 -29.14 26.32 -38.08
C PRO A 13 -29.45 25.06 -37.25
N ASP A 14 -28.78 24.95 -36.11
CA ASP A 14 -28.89 23.88 -35.10
C ASP A 14 -28.26 22.53 -35.43
N THR A 15 -26.92 22.50 -35.38
CA THR A 15 -26.24 21.30 -34.87
C THR A 15 -25.22 21.75 -33.84
N ALA A 16 -25.49 21.41 -32.57
CA ALA A 16 -24.58 21.67 -31.47
C ALA A 16 -23.18 21.13 -31.82
N ALA A 17 -22.18 22.02 -31.83
CA ALA A 17 -20.80 21.65 -32.08
C ALA A 17 -20.41 20.47 -31.16
N PRO A 18 -19.79 19.40 -31.67
CA PRO A 18 -19.26 18.36 -30.81
C PRO A 18 -18.23 19.06 -29.92
N LYS A 19 -18.47 19.07 -28.60
CA LYS A 19 -17.46 19.49 -27.65
C LYS A 19 -16.31 18.51 -27.84
N ASP A 20 -15.26 18.92 -28.54
CA ASP A 20 -14.00 18.23 -28.59
C ASP A 20 -13.56 18.01 -27.14
N ALA A 21 -13.83 16.82 -26.62
CA ALA A 21 -13.37 16.39 -25.32
C ALA A 21 -11.87 16.15 -25.47
N THR A 22 -11.09 17.24 -25.50
CA THR A 22 -9.64 17.20 -25.55
C THR A 22 -9.16 16.39 -24.34
N LEU A 23 -8.79 15.14 -24.59
CA LEU A 23 -8.23 14.25 -23.57
C LEU A 23 -6.86 14.79 -23.18
N ILE A 24 -6.81 15.51 -22.06
CA ILE A 24 -5.55 16.00 -21.50
C ILE A 24 -4.86 14.83 -20.81
N TYR A 25 -3.82 14.29 -21.45
CA TYR A 25 -2.96 13.28 -20.84
C TYR A 25 -2.14 13.90 -19.69
N ARG A 26 -2.59 13.70 -18.45
CA ARG A 26 -1.94 14.23 -17.25
C ARG A 26 -0.68 13.45 -16.84
N GLN A 27 -0.63 12.15 -17.15
CA GLN A 27 0.44 11.25 -16.69
C GLN A 27 1.05 10.48 -17.85
N SER A 28 2.38 10.37 -17.85
CA SER A 28 3.09 9.57 -18.85
C SER A 28 2.70 8.08 -18.75
N ARG A 29 2.87 7.33 -19.83
CA ARG A 29 2.66 5.87 -19.81
C ARG A 29 3.62 5.18 -18.84
N TRP A 30 4.85 5.70 -18.72
CA TRP A 30 5.87 5.22 -17.79
C TRP A 30 5.47 5.39 -16.33
N THR A 31 5.00 6.58 -15.95
CA THR A 31 4.53 6.86 -14.58
C THR A 31 3.39 5.93 -14.17
N ARG A 32 2.47 5.64 -15.11
CA ARG A 32 1.36 4.70 -14.89
C ARG A 32 1.86 3.27 -14.73
N LEU A 33 2.79 2.84 -15.58
CA LEU A 33 3.37 1.51 -15.50
C LEU A 33 4.09 1.29 -14.15
N THR A 34 4.95 2.22 -13.75
CA THR A 34 5.64 2.14 -12.45
C THR A 34 4.66 2.15 -11.28
N HIS A 35 3.60 2.96 -11.38
CA HIS A 35 2.56 2.99 -10.35
C HIS A 35 1.82 1.65 -10.23
N TRP A 36 1.44 1.04 -11.35
CA TRP A 36 0.78 -0.27 -11.34
C TRP A 36 1.70 -1.39 -10.85
N LEU A 37 3.00 -1.32 -11.16
CA LEU A 37 3.98 -2.23 -10.57
C LEU A 37 4.03 -2.10 -9.05
N TRP A 38 4.08 -0.88 -8.52
CA TRP A 38 4.01 -0.65 -7.07
C TRP A 38 2.72 -1.20 -6.47
N ALA A 39 1.58 -0.88 -7.07
CA ALA A 39 0.27 -1.30 -6.57
C ALA A 39 0.12 -2.83 -6.53
N ILE A 40 0.51 -3.52 -7.60
CA ILE A 40 0.45 -4.98 -7.69
C ILE A 40 1.42 -5.62 -6.69
N SER A 41 2.66 -5.13 -6.62
CA SER A 41 3.62 -5.63 -5.64
C SER A 41 3.12 -5.47 -4.21
N LEU A 42 2.63 -4.28 -3.85
CA LEU A 42 2.11 -4.01 -2.50
C LEU A 42 0.87 -4.86 -2.18
N PHE A 43 -0.01 -5.09 -3.16
CA PHE A 43 -1.18 -5.95 -2.99
C PHE A 43 -0.77 -7.38 -2.61
N PHE A 44 0.10 -8.01 -3.40
CA PHE A 44 0.53 -9.38 -3.12
C PHE A 44 1.43 -9.47 -1.89
N MET A 45 2.31 -8.50 -1.65
CA MET A 45 3.11 -8.45 -0.43
C MET A 45 2.25 -8.34 0.83
N LEU A 46 1.20 -7.53 0.82
CA LEU A 46 0.30 -7.40 1.96
C LEU A 46 -0.40 -8.73 2.24
N LEU A 47 -1.09 -9.31 1.25
CA LEU A 47 -1.89 -10.52 1.47
C LEU A 47 -1.02 -11.75 1.80
N SER A 48 0.16 -11.86 1.20
CA SER A 48 1.14 -12.90 1.58
C SER A 48 1.78 -12.62 2.94
N GLY A 49 2.01 -11.35 3.28
CA GLY A 49 2.52 -10.93 4.59
C GLY A 49 1.56 -11.26 5.72
N LEU A 50 0.26 -11.06 5.51
CA LEU A 50 -0.79 -11.50 6.46
C LEU A 50 -0.77 -13.02 6.65
N GLN A 51 -0.44 -13.78 5.60
CA GLN A 51 -0.31 -15.23 5.70
C GLN A 51 0.96 -15.67 6.43
N ILE A 52 2.07 -14.96 6.25
CA ILE A 52 3.29 -15.17 7.03
C ILE A 52 3.01 -14.85 8.52
N PHE A 53 2.29 -13.77 8.80
CA PHE A 53 1.90 -13.39 10.16
C PHE A 53 1.01 -14.45 10.84
N ASN A 54 0.13 -15.12 10.08
CA ASN A 54 -0.70 -16.22 10.61
C ASN A 54 0.12 -17.37 11.24
N ALA A 55 1.37 -17.59 10.80
CA ALA A 55 2.22 -18.62 11.38
C ALA A 55 2.70 -18.29 12.80
N ARG A 56 2.83 -17.00 13.12
CA ARG A 56 3.24 -16.52 14.44
C ARG A 56 2.56 -15.18 14.74
N PRO A 57 1.26 -15.20 15.11
CA PRO A 57 0.43 -14.00 15.15
C PRO A 57 0.62 -13.19 16.45
N GLN A 58 1.88 -12.91 16.78
CA GLN A 58 2.29 -12.23 18.00
C GLN A 58 3.44 -11.26 17.69
N LEU A 59 3.35 -10.05 18.23
CA LEU A 59 4.40 -9.04 18.15
C LEU A 59 4.98 -8.79 19.54
N TYR A 60 6.30 -8.80 19.60
CA TYR A 60 7.08 -8.62 20.83
C TYR A 60 7.81 -7.29 20.80
N ILE A 61 8.06 -6.73 21.97
CA ILE A 61 8.96 -5.59 22.15
C ILE A 61 10.20 -6.01 22.95
N GLY A 62 11.38 -5.64 22.49
CA GLY A 62 12.65 -5.98 23.14
C GLY A 62 13.51 -6.96 22.32
N LYS A 63 14.62 -7.39 22.92
CA LYS A 63 15.64 -8.22 22.25
C LYS A 63 15.26 -9.69 22.16
N GLU A 64 14.45 -10.15 23.11
CA GLU A 64 14.08 -11.55 23.26
C GLU A 64 12.67 -11.82 22.74
N SER A 65 12.40 -13.03 22.27
CA SER A 65 11.05 -13.47 21.93
C SER A 65 10.82 -14.90 22.37
N GLY A 66 9.61 -15.25 22.79
CA GLY A 66 9.27 -16.62 23.20
C GLY A 66 8.36 -16.68 24.42
N PHE A 67 7.93 -17.89 24.76
CA PHE A 67 6.98 -18.14 25.85
C PHE A 67 7.54 -17.81 27.25
N ALA A 68 8.86 -17.71 27.38
CA ALA A 68 9.53 -17.37 28.64
C ALA A 68 9.52 -15.86 28.96
N TYR A 69 9.10 -15.01 28.00
CA TYR A 69 9.20 -13.56 28.13
C TYR A 69 7.81 -12.92 28.05
N ASN A 70 7.50 -12.04 29.02
CA ASN A 70 6.26 -11.27 29.04
C ASN A 70 6.43 -9.93 28.31
N ASN A 71 6.70 -10.01 27.01
CA ASN A 71 6.95 -8.83 26.19
C ASN A 71 6.09 -8.76 24.92
N THR A 72 5.00 -9.53 24.90
CA THR A 72 3.99 -9.48 23.84
C THR A 72 3.15 -8.21 23.98
N ILE A 73 3.18 -7.36 22.96
CA ILE A 73 2.35 -6.14 22.93
C ILE A 73 1.07 -6.32 22.13
N PHE A 74 1.08 -7.29 21.21
CA PHE A 74 -0.03 -7.57 20.31
C PHE A 74 -0.09 -9.06 20.00
N ALA A 75 -1.25 -9.66 20.12
CA ALA A 75 -1.48 -11.06 19.74
C ALA A 75 -2.86 -11.24 19.12
N ILE A 76 -2.98 -12.15 18.17
CA ILE A 76 -4.26 -12.63 17.67
C ILE A 76 -4.28 -14.15 17.82
N GLY A 77 -5.31 -14.70 18.46
CA GLY A 77 -5.39 -16.13 18.72
C GLY A 77 -6.83 -16.60 18.89
N ALA A 78 -6.98 -17.89 19.16
CA ALA A 78 -8.24 -18.48 19.58
C ALA A 78 -8.05 -19.21 20.91
N GLU A 79 -9.09 -19.22 21.73
CA GLU A 79 -9.15 -19.98 22.96
C GLU A 79 -10.48 -20.72 23.08
N ASN A 80 -10.45 -21.89 23.73
CA ASN A 80 -11.67 -22.64 24.02
C ASN A 80 -12.30 -22.10 25.31
N THR A 81 -13.50 -21.55 25.20
CA THR A 81 -14.29 -21.09 26.35
C THR A 81 -15.39 -22.11 26.69
N ALA A 82 -16.04 -21.96 27.84
CA ALA A 82 -17.18 -22.79 28.22
C ALA A 82 -18.33 -22.77 27.19
N ASN A 83 -18.40 -21.71 26.37
CA ASN A 83 -19.42 -21.53 25.32
C ASN A 83 -18.89 -21.88 23.91
N GLY A 84 -17.72 -22.53 23.81
CA GLY A 84 -17.07 -22.89 22.54
C GLY A 84 -15.81 -22.08 22.22
N PRO A 85 -15.17 -22.36 21.06
CA PRO A 85 -13.98 -21.64 20.60
C PRO A 85 -14.31 -20.18 20.28
N ARG A 86 -13.47 -19.26 20.79
CA ARG A 86 -13.56 -17.82 20.55
C ARG A 86 -12.25 -17.26 20.06
N GLY A 87 -12.32 -16.37 19.07
CA GLY A 87 -11.20 -15.59 18.59
C GLY A 87 -10.98 -14.37 19.46
N TYR A 88 -9.73 -14.04 19.75
CA TYR A 88 -9.38 -12.83 20.47
C TYR A 88 -8.26 -12.06 19.79
N THR A 89 -8.28 -10.76 20.00
CA THR A 89 -7.16 -9.86 19.73
C THR A 89 -6.74 -9.22 21.03
N GLU A 90 -5.48 -9.40 21.39
CA GLU A 90 -4.88 -8.84 22.59
C GLU A 90 -3.98 -7.66 22.22
N ILE A 91 -4.19 -6.53 22.88
CA ILE A 91 -3.40 -5.31 22.68
C ILE A 91 -3.01 -4.77 24.06
N PHE A 92 -1.72 -4.64 24.34
CA PHE A 92 -1.18 -4.21 25.63
C PHE A 92 -1.81 -4.97 26.83
N GLY A 93 -1.96 -6.29 26.71
CA GLY A 93 -2.55 -7.15 27.74
C GLY A 93 -4.08 -7.09 27.85
N LYS A 94 -4.75 -6.25 27.06
CA LYS A 94 -6.22 -6.18 27.00
C LYS A 94 -6.75 -7.02 25.85
N ARG A 95 -7.64 -7.96 26.15
CA ARG A 95 -8.27 -8.84 25.16
C ARG A 95 -9.60 -8.30 24.67
N PHE A 96 -9.80 -8.43 23.37
CA PHE A 96 -11.03 -8.08 22.66
C PHE A 96 -11.53 -9.32 21.93
N ASP A 97 -12.82 -9.61 22.05
CA ASP A 97 -13.47 -10.68 21.27
C ASP A 97 -13.54 -10.25 19.80
N THR A 98 -12.87 -11.01 18.94
CA THR A 98 -12.79 -10.75 17.49
C THR A 98 -13.27 -11.94 16.68
N THR A 99 -14.02 -12.84 17.32
CA THR A 99 -14.60 -14.04 16.72
C THR A 99 -15.34 -13.74 15.41
N GLY A 100 -15.13 -14.57 14.40
CA GLY A 100 -15.71 -14.44 13.07
C GLY A 100 -14.82 -13.67 12.09
N VAL A 101 -13.94 -12.79 12.58
CA VAL A 101 -13.03 -11.99 11.74
C VAL A 101 -11.57 -12.34 12.02
N LEU A 102 -11.12 -12.24 13.27
CA LEU A 102 -9.73 -12.47 13.67
C LEU A 102 -9.64 -13.56 14.75
N GLY A 103 -8.54 -14.31 14.73
CA GLY A 103 -8.26 -15.36 15.71
C GLY A 103 -9.03 -16.65 15.49
N TRP A 104 -10.35 -16.56 15.27
CA TRP A 104 -11.24 -17.65 14.92
C TRP A 104 -12.14 -17.23 13.76
N SER A 105 -11.88 -17.73 12.55
CA SER A 105 -12.63 -17.32 11.35
C SER A 105 -12.73 -18.45 10.32
N GLY A 106 -13.76 -18.38 9.46
CA GLY A 106 -14.01 -19.33 8.38
C GLY A 106 -15.51 -19.39 8.02
N PRO A 107 -15.87 -20.17 6.99
CA PRO A 107 -17.27 -20.51 6.72
C PRO A 107 -17.89 -21.22 7.92
N ALA A 108 -19.19 -21.04 8.13
CA ALA A 108 -19.92 -21.67 9.23
C ALA A 108 -19.68 -23.20 9.26
N GLY A 109 -19.24 -23.72 10.41
CA GLY A 109 -18.91 -25.13 10.62
C GLY A 109 -17.53 -25.57 10.08
N ARG A 110 -16.74 -24.65 9.52
CA ARG A 110 -15.34 -24.86 9.08
C ARG A 110 -14.44 -23.72 9.58
N GLU A 111 -14.76 -23.17 10.73
CA GLU A 111 -13.96 -22.17 11.40
C GLU A 111 -12.64 -22.77 11.86
N THR A 112 -11.58 -21.98 11.76
CA THR A 112 -10.23 -22.41 12.13
C THR A 112 -9.55 -21.33 12.95
N SER A 113 -8.61 -21.74 13.80
CA SER A 113 -7.73 -20.83 14.52
C SER A 113 -6.75 -20.21 13.53
N ARG A 114 -6.98 -18.95 13.15
CA ARG A 114 -6.12 -18.17 12.25
C ARG A 114 -6.28 -16.69 12.54
N ALA A 115 -5.18 -15.94 12.51
CA ALA A 115 -5.21 -14.52 12.86
C ALA A 115 -5.99 -13.69 11.84
N PHE A 116 -5.69 -13.85 10.55
CA PHE A 116 -6.39 -13.22 9.43
C PHE A 116 -7.17 -14.25 8.61
N PRO A 117 -8.39 -13.90 8.14
CA PRO A 117 -9.29 -14.82 7.44
C PRO A 117 -8.79 -15.18 6.03
N SER A 118 -9.30 -16.28 5.46
CA SER A 118 -8.84 -16.84 4.17
C SER A 118 -8.98 -15.91 2.97
N TRP A 119 -9.95 -14.99 2.99
CA TRP A 119 -10.17 -14.00 1.94
C TRP A 119 -9.14 -12.86 1.98
N ALA A 120 -8.46 -12.66 3.11
CA ALA A 120 -7.46 -11.63 3.33
C ALA A 120 -6.02 -12.16 3.18
N THR A 121 -5.83 -13.41 2.74
CA THR A 121 -4.51 -14.03 2.66
C THR A 121 -4.25 -14.66 1.31
N ILE A 122 -2.98 -14.63 0.88
CA ILE A 122 -2.50 -15.38 -0.28
C ILE A 122 -1.33 -16.27 0.17
N PRO A 123 -1.45 -17.61 0.08
CA PRO A 123 -2.64 -18.39 -0.28
C PRO A 123 -3.81 -18.26 0.71
N SER A 124 -5.00 -18.67 0.29
CA SER A 124 -6.21 -18.64 1.14
C SER A 124 -6.22 -19.74 2.22
N TYR A 125 -5.55 -20.86 1.95
CA TYR A 125 -5.28 -21.95 2.89
C TYR A 125 -3.91 -21.77 3.55
N TYR A 126 -3.73 -22.38 4.74
CA TYR A 126 -2.49 -22.29 5.50
C TYR A 126 -1.32 -22.96 4.76
N ASP A 127 -0.41 -22.14 4.23
CA ASP A 127 0.81 -22.56 3.56
C ASP A 127 1.87 -21.46 3.70
N LEU A 128 2.74 -21.63 4.69
CA LEU A 128 3.80 -20.69 5.00
C LEU A 128 4.89 -20.67 3.91
N GLY A 129 5.14 -21.80 3.24
CA GLY A 129 6.16 -21.91 2.21
C GLY A 129 5.78 -21.10 0.98
N THR A 130 4.59 -21.35 0.43
CA THR A 130 4.08 -20.61 -0.74
C THR A 130 3.89 -19.13 -0.42
N ALA A 131 3.40 -18.77 0.77
CA ALA A 131 3.28 -17.38 1.18
C ALA A 131 4.63 -16.65 1.14
N ARG A 132 5.70 -17.26 1.66
CA ARG A 132 7.06 -16.69 1.60
C ARG A 132 7.54 -16.53 0.16
N VAL A 133 7.36 -17.52 -0.70
CA VAL A 133 7.78 -17.45 -2.12
C VAL A 133 7.11 -16.28 -2.83
N VAL A 134 5.79 -16.13 -2.70
CA VAL A 134 5.04 -15.01 -3.27
C VAL A 134 5.51 -13.68 -2.69
N HIS A 135 5.69 -13.60 -1.38
CA HIS A 135 6.14 -12.38 -0.71
C HIS A 135 7.50 -11.91 -1.21
N PHE A 136 8.50 -12.80 -1.26
CA PHE A 136 9.84 -12.47 -1.72
C PHE A 136 9.88 -12.13 -3.22
N PHE A 137 9.11 -12.83 -4.05
CA PHE A 137 9.00 -12.52 -5.47
C PHE A 137 8.56 -11.08 -5.70
N PHE A 138 7.47 -10.65 -5.07
CA PHE A 138 6.97 -9.28 -5.21
C PHE A 138 7.83 -8.24 -4.48
N ALA A 139 8.51 -8.62 -3.39
CA ALA A 139 9.49 -7.77 -2.71
C ALA A 139 10.69 -7.43 -3.63
N TRP A 140 11.19 -8.39 -4.42
CA TRP A 140 12.24 -8.14 -5.40
C TRP A 140 11.78 -7.25 -6.56
N ILE A 141 10.55 -7.43 -7.04
CA ILE A 141 9.95 -6.55 -8.05
C ILE A 141 9.84 -5.12 -7.49
N LEU A 142 9.31 -4.96 -6.27
CA LEU A 142 9.15 -3.65 -5.63
C LEU A 142 10.50 -2.96 -5.44
N THR A 143 11.48 -3.68 -4.90
CA THR A 143 12.83 -3.17 -4.63
C THR A 143 13.53 -2.75 -5.91
N THR A 144 13.52 -3.59 -6.94
CA THR A 144 14.14 -3.28 -8.23
C THR A 144 13.45 -2.09 -8.90
N THR A 145 12.11 -2.05 -8.88
CA THR A 145 11.34 -0.92 -9.43
C THR A 145 11.66 0.38 -8.69
N LEU A 146 11.76 0.35 -7.35
CA LEU A 146 12.12 1.50 -6.54
C LEU A 146 13.55 1.99 -6.87
N VAL A 147 14.53 1.09 -6.92
CA VAL A 147 15.92 1.44 -7.23
C VAL A 147 16.04 2.04 -8.62
N VAL A 148 15.45 1.41 -9.64
CA VAL A 148 15.45 1.94 -11.01
C VAL A 148 14.79 3.31 -11.05
N TRP A 149 13.64 3.48 -10.38
CA TRP A 149 12.94 4.76 -10.32
C TRP A 149 13.78 5.84 -9.61
N LEU A 150 14.46 5.51 -8.51
CA LEU A 150 15.34 6.42 -7.78
C LEU A 150 16.53 6.84 -8.62
N VAL A 151 17.23 5.90 -9.26
CA VAL A 151 18.38 6.17 -10.14
C VAL A 151 17.95 7.06 -11.32
N ALA A 152 16.85 6.72 -11.99
CA ALA A 152 16.31 7.54 -13.08
C ALA A 152 15.91 8.95 -12.59
N SER A 153 15.34 9.06 -11.39
CA SER A 153 14.94 10.34 -10.80
C SER A 153 16.13 11.21 -10.38
N LEU A 154 17.25 10.59 -9.99
CA LEU A 154 18.51 11.27 -9.71
C LEU A 154 19.16 11.79 -11.00
N ILE A 155 19.25 10.96 -12.04
CA ILE A 155 19.84 11.32 -13.34
C ILE A 155 19.04 12.46 -14.00
N ASN A 156 17.71 12.39 -13.96
CA ASN A 156 16.85 13.40 -14.58
C ASN A 156 16.68 14.68 -13.73
N GLY A 157 17.23 14.73 -12.51
CA GLY A 157 17.03 15.84 -11.57
C GLY A 157 15.58 16.01 -11.09
N HIS A 158 14.70 15.06 -11.40
CA HIS A 158 13.27 15.08 -11.06
C HIS A 158 13.05 15.17 -9.54
N LEU A 159 13.95 14.56 -8.76
CA LEU A 159 13.96 14.63 -7.29
C LEU A 159 13.99 16.07 -6.76
N ARG A 160 14.88 16.90 -7.32
CA ARG A 160 15.05 18.30 -6.90
C ARG A 160 14.01 19.22 -7.51
N ARG A 161 13.52 18.91 -8.71
CA ARG A 161 12.68 19.82 -9.50
C ARG A 161 11.20 19.74 -9.11
N ASP A 162 10.69 18.53 -8.83
CA ASP A 162 9.25 18.30 -8.66
C ASP A 162 8.84 17.76 -7.29
N LEU A 163 9.76 17.16 -6.52
CA LEU A 163 9.40 16.39 -5.33
C LEU A 163 9.87 16.99 -4.00
N ALA A 164 10.87 17.88 -4.01
CA ALA A 164 11.27 18.62 -2.82
C ALA A 164 10.22 19.71 -2.49
N PRO A 165 9.46 19.61 -1.38
CA PRO A 165 8.53 20.65 -0.99
C PRO A 165 9.31 21.95 -0.75
N ARG A 166 8.91 23.04 -1.42
CA ARG A 166 9.48 24.36 -1.12
C ARG A 166 9.05 24.75 0.29
N ILE A 167 9.90 25.49 1.00
CA ILE A 167 9.63 25.95 2.38
C ILE A 167 8.31 26.73 2.45
N ASP A 168 7.92 27.41 1.37
CA ASP A 168 6.65 28.13 1.25
C ASP A 168 5.41 27.21 1.14
N ASP A 169 5.54 26.00 0.61
CA ASP A 169 4.47 25.01 0.58
C ASP A 169 4.18 24.50 2.00
N LEU A 170 5.23 24.33 2.82
CA LEU A 170 5.10 23.85 4.21
C LEU A 170 4.33 24.81 5.13
N ARG A 171 4.33 26.12 4.81
CA ARG A 171 3.55 27.13 5.53
C ARG A 171 2.05 27.09 5.22
N ARG A 172 1.63 26.50 4.09
CA ARG A 172 0.22 26.37 3.67
C ARG A 172 -0.46 25.11 4.20
N LEU A 173 0.35 24.16 4.67
CA LEU A 173 -0.03 22.86 5.17
C LEU A 173 -1.18 22.86 6.20
N PRO A 174 -1.22 23.75 7.23
CA PRO A 174 -2.31 23.76 8.21
C PRO A 174 -3.67 24.12 7.58
N ARG A 175 -3.65 25.03 6.59
CA ARG A 175 -4.84 25.48 5.88
C ARG A 175 -5.33 24.40 4.91
N ASP A 176 -4.41 23.78 4.18
CA ASP A 176 -4.71 22.64 3.31
C ASP A 176 -5.32 21.45 4.08
N ILE A 177 -4.81 21.14 5.29
CA ILE A 177 -5.40 20.11 6.17
C ILE A 177 -6.84 20.47 6.54
N THR A 178 -7.05 21.71 6.96
CA THR A 178 -8.36 22.18 7.40
C THR A 178 -9.38 22.17 6.26
N ASP A 179 -8.97 22.59 5.07
CA ASP A 179 -9.83 22.60 3.88
C ASP A 179 -10.13 21.17 3.40
N HIS A 180 -9.17 20.24 3.49
CA HIS A 180 -9.38 18.83 3.17
C HIS A 180 -10.32 18.14 4.16
N ALA A 181 -10.15 18.40 5.45
CA ALA A 181 -11.04 17.90 6.50
C ALA A 181 -12.48 18.45 6.37
N ARG A 182 -12.64 19.62 5.75
CA ARG A 182 -13.93 20.25 5.42
C ARG A 182 -14.45 19.87 4.03
N LEU A 183 -13.82 18.92 3.34
CA LEU A 183 -14.16 18.47 1.98
C LEU A 183 -14.17 19.60 0.93
N LYS A 184 -13.41 20.68 1.16
CA LYS A 184 -13.25 21.81 0.22
C LYS A 184 -12.07 21.54 -0.70
N PHE A 185 -12.34 20.87 -1.82
CA PHE A 185 -11.29 20.46 -2.76
C PHE A 185 -11.03 21.53 -3.83
N HIS A 186 -9.87 22.18 -3.75
CA HIS A 186 -9.38 23.06 -4.80
C HIS A 186 -8.62 22.25 -5.85
N HIS A 187 -9.28 21.93 -6.97
CA HIS A 187 -8.67 21.21 -8.08
C HIS A 187 -7.77 22.14 -8.90
N ARG A 188 -6.54 22.35 -8.45
CA ARG A 188 -5.51 23.06 -9.21
C ARG A 188 -4.74 22.07 -10.09
N ARG A 189 -4.15 22.58 -11.17
CA ARG A 189 -3.38 21.78 -12.15
C ARG A 189 -2.16 21.11 -11.49
N GLU A 190 -1.64 21.72 -10.43
CA GLU A 190 -0.48 21.31 -9.62
C GLU A 190 -0.88 20.42 -8.42
N TYR A 191 0.04 19.57 -7.96
CA TYR A 191 -0.17 18.74 -6.78
C TYR A 191 -0.29 19.59 -5.52
N ASN A 192 -1.28 19.27 -4.67
CA ASN A 192 -1.42 19.88 -3.35
C ASN A 192 -0.21 19.52 -2.46
N THR A 193 0.20 20.42 -1.58
CA THR A 193 1.22 20.21 -0.54
C THR A 193 1.07 18.85 0.17
N LEU A 194 -0.16 18.50 0.56
CA LEU A 194 -0.44 17.23 1.24
C LEU A 194 -0.10 16.02 0.37
N GLN A 195 -0.39 16.08 -0.93
CA GLN A 195 -0.04 15.03 -1.87
C GLN A 195 1.48 14.92 -2.03
N LYS A 196 2.19 16.04 -2.17
CA LYS A 196 3.66 16.03 -2.28
C LYS A 196 4.31 15.39 -1.06
N ILE A 197 3.85 15.73 0.15
CA ILE A 197 4.36 15.15 1.40
C ILE A 197 4.03 13.67 1.49
N ALA A 198 2.80 13.27 1.15
CA ALA A 198 2.42 11.86 1.13
C ALA A 198 3.30 11.06 0.14
N TYR A 199 3.47 11.55 -1.09
CA TYR A 199 4.32 10.90 -2.08
C TYR A 199 5.78 10.83 -1.64
N GLY A 200 6.33 11.93 -1.12
CA GLY A 200 7.70 11.98 -0.61
C GLY A 200 7.89 11.01 0.56
N GLY A 201 6.99 11.03 1.54
CA GLY A 201 7.04 10.13 2.70
C GLY A 201 6.94 8.66 2.30
N VAL A 202 6.00 8.30 1.41
CA VAL A 202 5.88 6.92 0.94
C VAL A 202 7.15 6.48 0.19
N MET A 203 7.63 7.31 -0.74
CA MET A 203 8.73 6.94 -1.65
C MET A 203 10.09 6.91 -0.97
N PHE A 204 10.36 7.85 -0.05
CA PHE A 204 11.69 8.01 0.55
C PHE A 204 11.80 7.52 1.98
N VAL A 205 10.69 7.26 2.66
CA VAL A 205 10.70 6.80 4.06
C VAL A 205 10.07 5.43 4.15
N LEU A 206 8.78 5.28 3.81
CA LEU A 206 8.05 4.04 4.07
C LEU A 206 8.54 2.87 3.22
N LEU A 207 8.71 3.05 1.90
CA LEU A 207 9.19 1.98 1.03
C LEU A 207 10.63 1.55 1.36
N PRO A 208 11.61 2.47 1.52
CA PRO A 208 12.96 2.09 1.95
C PRO A 208 12.98 1.41 3.33
N LEU A 209 12.21 1.92 4.30
CA LEU A 209 12.12 1.33 5.63
C LEU A 209 11.58 -0.10 5.58
N MET A 210 10.52 -0.33 4.79
CA MET A 210 9.95 -1.68 4.59
C MET A 210 10.97 -2.64 3.98
N ILE A 211 11.75 -2.19 3.00
CA ILE A 211 12.79 -3.01 2.36
C ILE A 211 13.92 -3.32 3.35
N ILE A 212 14.44 -2.32 4.06
CA ILE A 212 15.53 -2.49 5.03
C ILE A 212 15.12 -3.45 6.16
N THR A 213 13.92 -3.26 6.72
CA THR A 213 13.41 -4.14 7.77
C THR A 213 13.16 -5.56 7.26
N GLY A 214 12.65 -5.72 6.03
CA GLY A 214 12.51 -7.02 5.38
C GLY A 214 13.84 -7.74 5.17
N LEU A 215 14.87 -7.02 4.72
CA LEU A 215 16.23 -7.55 4.58
C LEU A 215 16.83 -7.97 5.92
N ALA A 216 16.65 -7.15 6.97
CA ALA A 216 17.14 -7.46 8.32
C ALA A 216 16.49 -8.72 8.91
N MET A 217 15.22 -9.01 8.58
CA MET A 217 14.54 -10.24 8.98
C MET A 217 14.88 -11.46 8.11
N SER A 218 15.59 -11.28 6.98
CA SER A 218 15.91 -12.37 6.07
C SER A 218 17.08 -13.22 6.60
N PRO A 219 16.95 -14.56 6.67
CA PRO A 219 18.03 -15.44 7.12
C PRO A 219 19.32 -15.29 6.30
N SER A 220 19.21 -14.89 5.03
CA SER A 220 20.34 -14.71 4.11
C SER A 220 21.20 -13.48 4.40
N MET A 221 20.66 -12.46 5.07
CA MET A 221 21.40 -11.23 5.40
C MET A 221 21.87 -11.21 6.86
N ASN A 222 21.21 -11.98 7.73
CA ASN A 222 21.50 -12.06 9.17
C ASN A 222 22.22 -13.36 9.57
N ALA A 223 23.08 -13.88 8.70
CA ALA A 223 23.93 -15.03 9.03
C ALA A 223 25.13 -14.55 9.86
N VAL A 224 24.94 -14.48 11.18
CA VAL A 224 26.01 -14.44 12.20
C VAL A 224 25.64 -15.43 13.29
#